data_AF-A0A913ZTY2-F1
#
_entry.id   AF-A0A913ZTY2-F1
#
_cell.length_a   1.000
_cell.length_b   1.000
_cell.length_c   1.000
_cell.angle_alpha   90.00
_cell.angle_beta   90.00
_cell.angle_gamma   90.00
#
_symmetry.space_group_name_H-M   'P 1'
#
loop_
_entity.id
_entity.type
_entity.pdbx_description
1 polymer ?
#
loop_
_entity_poly.entity_id
_entity_poly.type
_entity_poly.pdbx_seq_one_letter_code
_entity_poly.pdbx_strand_id
1 'polypeptide(L)'
;MTVMKSHKIYTLAQLQSGQIVFKSKLRDEVPKCGKHQDQNLNVYCNSCEQVICTTCSVLDHAKHSLIGLPAAAEKCKKKVREMVQKSERRKTELSTTIEETSKSRKDLDTMFANTQKKISKKAQQEITKLKQEVAKIKKEIAKIQNEEQKLLQATDMIYKDKLKTFEAVQATNRKEVTHTEHKLEEGGCPTGVSCDSDDSIYVAVGRYQTGDILHYSPDGKYIGCVIKGCGYPRGITFTSNGDLVVATGQSVQVYHGV
;
A
#
# COMPACT_ATOMS: atom_id res chain seq x y z
N MET A 1 -22.63 21.75 -82.07
CA MET A 1 -22.42 20.87 -83.25
C MET A 1 -22.80 19.45 -82.86
N THR A 2 -23.84 18.87 -83.49
CA THR A 2 -24.39 17.56 -83.13
C THR A 2 -23.65 16.46 -83.89
N VAL A 3 -22.77 15.72 -83.21
CA VAL A 3 -21.80 14.77 -83.80
C VAL A 3 -22.40 13.37 -84.08
N MET A 4 -23.73 13.19 -84.00
CA MET A 4 -24.37 11.87 -84.08
C MET A 4 -25.39 11.69 -85.21
N LYS A 5 -25.42 12.57 -86.22
CA LYS A 5 -26.41 12.47 -87.32
C LYS A 5 -26.21 11.24 -88.23
N SER A 6 -25.12 10.49 -88.05
CA SER A 6 -24.72 9.34 -88.89
C SER A 6 -24.72 7.98 -88.16
N HIS A 7 -25.04 7.93 -86.87
CA HIS A 7 -25.02 6.68 -86.09
C HIS A 7 -26.44 6.16 -85.87
N LYS A 8 -26.70 4.91 -86.30
CA LYS A 8 -27.93 4.19 -85.92
C LYS A 8 -27.79 3.69 -84.48
N ILE A 9 -28.64 4.19 -83.59
CA ILE A 9 -28.71 3.76 -82.18
C ILE A 9 -29.84 2.73 -82.07
N TYR A 10 -29.52 1.58 -81.47
CA TYR A 10 -30.47 0.51 -81.18
C TYR A 10 -30.54 0.28 -79.68
N THR A 11 -31.72 -0.11 -79.18
CA THR A 11 -31.88 -0.46 -77.76
C THR A 11 -31.40 -1.89 -77.50
N LEU A 12 -30.99 -2.18 -76.26
CA LEU A 12 -30.59 -3.54 -75.85
C LEU A 12 -31.68 -4.58 -76.10
N ALA A 13 -32.95 -4.20 -75.88
CA ALA A 13 -34.11 -5.07 -76.15
C ALA A 13 -34.25 -5.43 -77.64
N GLN A 14 -33.98 -4.48 -78.55
CA GLN A 14 -34.01 -4.72 -80.01
C GLN A 14 -32.89 -5.65 -80.49
N LEU A 15 -31.74 -5.66 -79.80
CA LEU A 15 -30.63 -6.57 -80.09
C LEU A 15 -30.90 -7.98 -79.56
N GLN A 16 -31.54 -8.09 -78.39
CA GLN A 16 -31.86 -9.36 -77.74
C GLN A 16 -33.06 -10.08 -78.39
N SER A 17 -34.02 -9.34 -78.97
CA SER A 17 -35.20 -9.91 -79.64
C SER A 17 -34.90 -10.56 -81.00
N GLY A 18 -33.67 -10.42 -81.52
CA GLY A 18 -33.28 -10.91 -82.85
C GLY A 18 -33.85 -10.09 -84.02
N GLN A 19 -34.63 -9.03 -83.73
CA GLN A 19 -35.25 -8.15 -84.72
C GLN A 19 -34.20 -7.30 -85.49
N ILE A 20 -33.01 -7.12 -84.89
CA ILE A 20 -31.84 -6.49 -85.51
C ILE A 20 -30.68 -7.50 -85.51
N VAL A 21 -30.28 -7.97 -86.70
CA VAL A 21 -29.07 -8.77 -86.87
C VAL A 21 -27.90 -7.83 -87.16
N PHE A 22 -27.01 -7.62 -86.18
CA PHE A 22 -25.78 -6.85 -86.41
C PHE A 22 -24.80 -7.61 -87.32
N LYS A 23 -24.95 -7.41 -88.64
CA LYS A 23 -23.97 -7.84 -89.65
C LYS A 23 -22.85 -6.81 -89.71
N SER A 24 -21.78 -7.05 -88.96
CA SER A 24 -20.53 -6.31 -89.14
C SER A 24 -20.05 -6.51 -90.58
N LYS A 25 -19.70 -5.44 -91.30
CA LYS A 25 -19.08 -5.53 -92.64
C LYS A 25 -17.79 -6.37 -92.62
N LEU A 26 -17.14 -6.48 -91.45
CA LEU A 26 -15.97 -7.33 -91.23
C LEU A 26 -16.27 -8.84 -91.24
N ARG A 27 -17.55 -9.25 -91.22
CA ARG A 27 -17.93 -10.68 -91.29
C ARG A 27 -18.10 -11.19 -92.72
N ASP A 28 -18.21 -10.32 -93.71
CA ASP A 28 -18.40 -10.71 -95.11
C ASP A 28 -17.05 -10.90 -95.85
N GLU A 29 -15.96 -10.33 -95.32
CA GLU A 29 -14.61 -10.50 -95.87
C GLU A 29 -13.84 -11.58 -95.10
N VAL A 30 -13.62 -12.74 -95.74
CA VAL A 30 -12.79 -13.80 -95.17
C VAL A 30 -11.32 -13.33 -95.19
N PRO A 31 -10.62 -13.35 -94.04
CA PRO A 31 -9.22 -12.93 -93.98
C PRO A 31 -8.34 -13.63 -95.02
N LYS A 32 -7.56 -12.86 -95.78
CA LYS A 32 -6.62 -13.37 -96.78
C LYS A 32 -5.29 -13.76 -96.15
N CYS A 33 -4.60 -14.71 -96.77
CA CYS A 33 -3.28 -15.13 -96.32
C CYS A 33 -2.21 -14.08 -96.68
N GLY A 34 -1.38 -13.71 -95.70
CA GLY A 34 -0.27 -12.77 -95.94
C GLY A 34 0.80 -13.28 -96.91
N LYS A 35 0.98 -14.60 -97.03
CA LYS A 35 1.90 -15.23 -98.00
C LYS A 35 1.24 -15.51 -99.36
N HIS A 36 -0.08 -15.66 -99.38
CA HIS A 36 -0.85 -16.07 -100.55
C HIS A 36 -2.08 -15.15 -100.67
N GLN A 37 -1.91 -13.96 -101.24
CA GLN A 37 -2.89 -12.86 -101.16
C GLN A 37 -4.27 -13.22 -101.73
N ASP A 38 -4.35 -14.14 -102.69
CA ASP A 38 -5.62 -14.58 -103.28
C ASP A 38 -6.35 -15.64 -102.43
N GLN A 39 -5.64 -16.32 -101.52
CA GLN A 39 -6.15 -17.45 -100.76
C GLN A 39 -6.74 -17.02 -99.42
N ASN A 40 -7.90 -17.60 -99.08
CA ASN A 40 -8.58 -17.39 -97.82
C ASN A 40 -7.95 -18.22 -96.70
N LEU A 41 -7.89 -17.66 -95.48
CA LEU A 41 -7.53 -18.39 -94.27
C LEU A 41 -8.71 -19.28 -93.83
N ASN A 42 -8.58 -20.60 -94.01
CA ASN A 42 -9.67 -21.56 -93.86
C ASN A 42 -9.26 -22.92 -93.27
N VAL A 43 -8.01 -23.06 -92.83
CA VAL A 43 -7.52 -24.24 -92.10
C VAL A 43 -6.88 -23.78 -90.79
N TYR A 44 -7.10 -24.48 -89.69
CA TYR A 44 -6.41 -24.22 -88.42
C TYR A 44 -5.31 -25.25 -88.20
N CYS A 45 -4.10 -24.77 -87.94
CA CYS A 45 -2.96 -25.61 -87.58
C CYS A 45 -2.87 -25.70 -86.06
N ASN A 46 -3.15 -26.88 -85.47
CA ASN A 46 -3.03 -27.09 -84.02
C ASN A 46 -1.58 -27.01 -83.53
N SER A 47 -0.61 -27.35 -84.37
CA SER A 47 0.81 -27.35 -83.99
C SER A 47 1.40 -25.94 -83.89
N CYS A 48 0.88 -25.00 -84.70
CA CYS A 48 1.34 -23.61 -84.73
C CYS A 48 0.32 -22.64 -84.12
N GLU A 49 -0.80 -23.16 -83.63
CA GLU A 49 -1.93 -22.42 -83.03
C GLU A 49 -2.48 -21.25 -83.88
N GLN A 50 -2.41 -21.36 -85.20
CA GLN A 50 -2.75 -20.27 -86.13
C GLN A 50 -3.68 -20.72 -87.26
N VAL A 51 -4.43 -19.77 -87.82
CA VAL A 51 -5.25 -19.97 -89.02
C VAL A 51 -4.38 -19.74 -90.26
N ILE A 52 -4.41 -20.69 -91.18
CA ILE A 52 -3.62 -20.71 -92.42
C ILE A 52 -4.54 -20.93 -93.64
N CYS A 53 -4.03 -20.70 -94.85
CA CYS A 53 -4.72 -21.10 -96.08
C CYS A 53 -4.36 -22.54 -96.48
N THR A 54 -5.09 -23.08 -97.45
CA THR A 54 -4.83 -24.39 -98.07
C THR A 54 -3.43 -24.50 -98.66
N THR A 55 -2.88 -23.46 -99.28
CA THR A 55 -1.52 -23.50 -99.83
C THR A 55 -0.46 -23.65 -98.73
N CYS A 56 -0.56 -22.87 -97.64
CA CYS A 56 0.30 -23.02 -96.47
C CYS A 56 0.19 -24.40 -95.82
N SER A 57 -0.99 -25.03 -95.90
CA SER A 57 -1.22 -26.36 -95.35
C SER A 57 -0.36 -27.44 -96.00
N VAL A 58 -0.07 -27.29 -97.29
CA VAL A 58 0.71 -28.25 -98.09
C VAL A 58 2.20 -27.92 -98.10
N LEU A 59 2.56 -26.64 -98.09
CA LEU A 59 3.96 -26.22 -98.18
C LEU A 59 4.66 -26.23 -96.81
N ASP A 60 4.14 -25.45 -95.86
CA ASP A 60 4.81 -25.16 -94.59
C ASP A 60 4.32 -26.05 -93.45
N HIS A 61 3.11 -26.61 -93.57
CA HIS A 61 2.43 -27.30 -92.47
C HIS A 61 2.00 -28.74 -92.81
N ALA A 62 2.57 -29.37 -93.84
CA ALA A 62 2.16 -30.69 -94.33
C ALA A 62 2.23 -31.79 -93.26
N LYS A 63 3.17 -31.69 -92.32
CA LYS A 63 3.36 -32.66 -91.23
C LYS A 63 2.64 -32.27 -89.94
N HIS A 64 1.96 -31.13 -89.90
CA HIS A 64 1.31 -30.62 -88.69
C HIS A 64 -0.12 -31.15 -88.55
N SER A 65 -0.65 -31.07 -87.33
CA SER A 65 -2.05 -31.42 -87.10
C SER A 65 -2.96 -30.29 -87.60
N LEU A 66 -3.70 -30.54 -88.67
CA LEU A 66 -4.60 -29.58 -89.30
C LEU A 66 -6.06 -29.98 -89.10
N ILE A 67 -6.91 -29.00 -88.82
CA ILE A 67 -8.35 -29.18 -88.69
C ILE A 67 -9.09 -28.02 -89.35
N GLY A 68 -10.34 -28.23 -89.75
CA GLY A 68 -11.20 -27.16 -90.28
C GLY A 68 -11.55 -26.12 -89.20
N LEU A 69 -11.77 -24.87 -89.60
CA LEU A 69 -12.15 -23.78 -88.69
C LEU A 69 -13.37 -24.11 -87.80
N PRO A 70 -14.47 -24.73 -88.30
CA PRO A 70 -15.61 -25.02 -87.43
C PRO A 70 -15.25 -25.95 -86.26
N ALA A 71 -14.48 -27.01 -86.54
CA ALA A 71 -14.02 -27.95 -85.52
C ALA A 71 -13.02 -27.31 -84.56
N ALA A 72 -12.11 -26.47 -85.07
CA ALA A 72 -11.18 -25.70 -84.25
C ALA A 72 -11.91 -24.73 -83.31
N ALA A 73 -12.91 -24.01 -83.84
CA ALA A 73 -13.71 -23.07 -83.08
C ALA A 73 -14.48 -23.76 -81.94
N GLU A 74 -15.12 -24.91 -82.21
CA GLU A 74 -15.81 -25.66 -81.15
C GLU A 74 -14.84 -26.21 -80.10
N LYS A 75 -13.68 -26.72 -80.50
CA LYS A 75 -12.63 -27.17 -79.58
C LYS A 75 -12.11 -26.01 -78.71
N CYS A 76 -11.87 -24.84 -79.29
CA CYS A 76 -11.46 -23.64 -78.56
C CYS A 76 -12.55 -23.16 -77.60
N LYS A 77 -13.81 -23.08 -78.04
CA LYS A 77 -14.95 -22.71 -77.18
C LYS A 77 -15.07 -23.66 -75.99
N LYS A 78 -14.93 -24.98 -76.21
CA LYS A 78 -14.97 -25.98 -75.14
C LYS A 78 -13.84 -25.76 -74.12
N LYS A 79 -12.59 -25.63 -74.58
CA LYS A 79 -11.44 -25.34 -73.69
C LYS A 79 -11.64 -24.07 -72.88
N VAL A 80 -12.10 -22.99 -73.51
CA VAL A 80 -12.37 -21.71 -72.82
C VAL A 80 -13.46 -21.88 -71.77
N ARG A 81 -14.57 -22.57 -72.09
CA ARG A 81 -15.64 -22.86 -71.12
C ARG A 81 -15.13 -23.67 -69.93
N GLU A 82 -14.33 -24.71 -70.16
CA GLU A 82 -13.73 -25.52 -69.10
C GLU A 82 -12.79 -24.69 -68.20
N MET A 83 -11.95 -23.83 -68.80
CA MET A 83 -11.07 -22.94 -68.03
C MET A 83 -11.86 -21.92 -67.20
N VAL A 84 -12.91 -21.32 -67.77
CA VAL A 84 -13.79 -20.38 -67.05
C VAL A 84 -14.48 -21.09 -65.89
N GLN A 85 -15.05 -22.28 -66.11
CA GLN A 85 -15.68 -23.06 -65.04
C GLN A 85 -14.68 -23.42 -63.92
N LYS A 86 -13.46 -23.82 -64.28
CA LYS A 86 -12.40 -24.11 -63.30
C LYS A 86 -11.98 -22.87 -62.51
N SER A 87 -11.96 -21.71 -63.16
CA SER A 87 -11.63 -20.44 -62.52
C SER A 87 -12.74 -20.00 -61.56
N GLU A 88 -14.00 -20.08 -61.97
CA GLU A 88 -15.14 -19.73 -61.11
C GLU A 88 -15.24 -20.65 -59.88
N ARG A 89 -15.02 -21.97 -60.05
CA ARG A 89 -14.96 -22.90 -58.90
C ARG A 89 -13.88 -22.51 -57.90
N ARG A 90 -12.66 -22.23 -58.39
CA ARG A 90 -11.55 -21.80 -57.51
C ARG A 90 -11.83 -20.45 -56.84
N LYS A 91 -12.50 -19.53 -57.53
CA LYS A 91 -12.94 -18.26 -56.96
C LYS A 91 -13.94 -18.47 -55.83
N THR A 92 -14.92 -19.37 -55.99
CA THR A 92 -15.88 -19.69 -54.94
C THR A 92 -15.21 -20.37 -53.74
N GLU A 93 -14.33 -21.35 -53.97
CA GLU A 93 -13.58 -22.02 -52.90
C GLU A 93 -12.75 -21.03 -52.10
N LEU A 94 -12.01 -20.14 -52.79
CA LEU A 94 -11.20 -19.12 -52.15
C LEU A 94 -12.06 -18.13 -51.35
N SER A 95 -13.22 -17.73 -51.88
CA SER A 95 -14.16 -16.85 -51.16
C SER A 95 -14.62 -17.49 -49.84
N THR A 96 -15.01 -18.77 -49.88
CA THR A 96 -15.42 -19.51 -48.68
C THR A 96 -14.28 -19.61 -47.67
N THR A 97 -13.06 -19.94 -48.12
CA THR A 97 -11.89 -20.00 -47.23
C THR A 97 -11.56 -18.65 -46.60
N ILE A 98 -11.72 -17.55 -47.33
CA ILE A 98 -11.53 -16.19 -46.79
C ILE A 98 -12.58 -15.91 -45.70
N GLU A 99 -13.84 -16.24 -45.94
CA GLU A 99 -14.91 -16.06 -44.95
C GLU A 99 -14.66 -16.88 -43.68
N GLU A 100 -14.33 -18.16 -43.81
CA GLU A 100 -13.99 -19.05 -42.70
C GLU A 100 -12.78 -18.54 -41.90
N THR A 101 -11.72 -18.13 -42.59
CA THR A 101 -10.52 -17.56 -41.95
C THR A 101 -10.84 -16.27 -41.21
N SER A 102 -11.66 -15.41 -41.82
CA SER A 102 -12.09 -14.15 -41.18
C SER A 102 -12.92 -14.41 -39.92
N LYS A 103 -13.77 -15.43 -39.93
CA LYS A 103 -14.57 -15.85 -38.78
C LYS A 103 -13.67 -16.40 -37.67
N SER A 104 -12.78 -17.32 -38.00
CA SER A 104 -11.81 -17.88 -37.05
C SER A 104 -10.95 -16.78 -36.41
N ARG A 105 -10.52 -15.78 -37.20
CA ARG A 105 -9.78 -14.62 -36.68
C ARG A 105 -10.59 -13.81 -35.66
N LYS A 106 -11.86 -13.52 -35.96
CA LYS A 106 -12.77 -12.82 -35.02
C LYS A 106 -13.01 -13.61 -33.74
N ASP A 107 -13.14 -14.93 -33.85
CA ASP A 107 -13.30 -15.80 -32.70
C ASP A 107 -12.05 -15.77 -31.80
N LEU A 108 -10.85 -15.83 -32.40
CA LEU A 108 -9.58 -15.69 -31.68
C LEU A 108 -9.46 -14.33 -31.00
N ASP A 109 -9.76 -13.23 -31.69
CA ASP A 109 -9.71 -11.87 -31.12
C ASP A 109 -10.66 -11.75 -29.92
N THR A 110 -11.85 -12.34 -30.03
CA THR A 110 -12.84 -12.41 -28.93
C THR A 110 -12.31 -13.24 -27.76
N MET A 111 -11.70 -14.40 -28.03
CA MET A 111 -11.08 -15.24 -26.99
C MET A 111 -9.94 -14.51 -26.27
N PHE A 112 -9.07 -13.81 -26.99
CA PHE A 112 -8.00 -13.01 -26.40
C PHE A 112 -8.55 -11.89 -25.52
N ALA A 113 -9.51 -11.11 -26.02
CA ALA A 113 -10.13 -10.02 -25.25
C ALA A 113 -10.80 -10.54 -23.97
N ASN A 114 -11.50 -11.68 -24.05
CA ASN A 114 -12.13 -12.31 -22.89
C ASN A 114 -11.10 -12.84 -21.89
N THR A 115 -10.01 -13.42 -22.37
CA THR A 115 -8.93 -13.93 -21.52
C THR A 115 -8.24 -12.78 -20.78
N GLN A 116 -7.92 -11.70 -21.49
CA GLN A 116 -7.35 -10.48 -20.89
C GLN A 116 -8.27 -9.92 -19.81
N LYS A 117 -9.59 -9.81 -20.07
CA LYS A 117 -10.58 -9.38 -19.08
C LYS A 117 -10.60 -10.29 -17.84
N LYS A 118 -10.54 -11.62 -18.01
CA LYS A 118 -10.50 -12.57 -16.90
C LYS A 118 -9.24 -12.40 -16.05
N ILE A 119 -8.08 -12.24 -16.68
CA ILE A 119 -6.80 -11.99 -16.00
C ILE A 119 -6.89 -10.70 -15.18
N SER A 120 -7.30 -9.59 -15.80
CA SER A 120 -7.41 -8.29 -15.11
C SER A 120 -8.43 -8.35 -13.96
N LYS A 121 -9.56 -9.02 -14.15
CA LYS A 121 -10.57 -9.20 -13.09
C LYS A 121 -10.00 -9.97 -11.90
N LYS A 122 -9.30 -11.07 -12.14
CA LYS A 122 -8.70 -11.89 -11.07
C LYS A 122 -7.61 -11.12 -10.33
N ALA A 123 -6.74 -10.42 -11.05
CA ALA A 123 -5.72 -9.56 -10.45
C ALA A 123 -6.35 -8.48 -9.53
N GLN A 124 -7.40 -7.81 -10.01
CA GLN A 124 -8.09 -6.79 -9.22
C GLN A 124 -8.79 -7.37 -7.99
N GLN A 125 -9.37 -8.57 -8.10
CA GLN A 125 -9.99 -9.26 -6.97
C GLN A 125 -8.97 -9.56 -5.87
N GLU A 126 -7.81 -10.13 -6.22
CA GLU A 126 -6.76 -10.42 -5.23
C GLU A 126 -6.17 -9.15 -4.61
N ILE A 127 -5.94 -8.10 -5.41
CA ILE A 127 -5.51 -6.78 -4.88
C ILE A 127 -6.53 -6.25 -3.86
N THR A 128 -7.82 -6.40 -4.14
CA THR A 128 -8.89 -5.90 -3.26
C THR A 128 -8.93 -6.68 -1.95
N LYS A 129 -8.82 -8.01 -2.00
CA LYS A 129 -8.74 -8.86 -0.80
C LYS A 129 -7.55 -8.49 0.06
N LEU A 130 -6.36 -8.38 -0.54
CA LEU A 130 -5.14 -8.02 0.17
C LEU A 130 -5.27 -6.64 0.84
N LYS A 131 -5.85 -5.66 0.15
CA LYS A 131 -6.11 -4.33 0.72
C LYS A 131 -7.06 -4.39 1.94
N GLN A 132 -8.09 -5.24 1.89
CA GLN A 132 -9.02 -5.42 3.01
C GLN A 132 -8.32 -6.06 4.22
N GLU A 133 -7.50 -7.07 4.02
CA GLU A 133 -6.73 -7.71 5.09
C GLU A 133 -5.74 -6.73 5.74
N VAL A 134 -5.00 -5.96 4.93
CA VAL A 134 -4.10 -4.91 5.43
C VAL A 134 -4.86 -3.87 6.25
N ALA A 135 -6.05 -3.45 5.80
CA ALA A 135 -6.89 -2.51 6.55
C ALA A 135 -7.36 -3.09 7.89
N LYS A 136 -7.70 -4.39 7.92
CA LYS A 136 -8.08 -5.09 9.16
C LYS A 136 -6.93 -5.13 10.16
N ILE A 137 -5.73 -5.54 9.72
CA ILE A 137 -4.53 -5.59 10.56
C ILE A 137 -4.18 -4.20 11.10
N LYS A 138 -4.23 -3.16 10.26
CA LYS A 138 -4.00 -1.77 10.71
C LYS A 138 -4.99 -1.34 11.80
N LYS A 139 -6.26 -1.75 11.69
CA LYS A 139 -7.28 -1.45 12.70
C LYS A 139 -7.00 -2.18 14.01
N GLU A 140 -6.51 -3.42 13.96
CA GLU A 140 -6.11 -4.17 15.16
C GLU A 140 -4.88 -3.55 15.83
N ILE A 141 -3.85 -3.17 15.07
CA ILE A 141 -2.68 -2.43 15.59
C ILE A 141 -3.10 -1.14 16.29
N ALA A 142 -3.99 -0.35 15.67
CA ALA A 142 -4.46 0.89 16.28
C ALA A 142 -5.21 0.67 17.61
N LYS A 143 -5.92 -0.46 17.75
CA LYS A 143 -6.55 -0.82 19.03
C LYS A 143 -5.52 -1.15 20.10
N ILE A 144 -4.53 -1.98 19.76
CA ILE A 144 -3.44 -2.36 20.68
C ILE A 144 -2.69 -1.12 21.15
N GLN A 145 -2.33 -0.23 20.22
CA GLN A 145 -1.64 1.03 20.55
C GLN A 145 -2.45 1.92 21.49
N ASN A 146 -3.77 2.01 21.29
CA ASN A 146 -4.65 2.79 22.16
C ASN A 146 -4.79 2.16 23.57
N GLU A 147 -4.85 0.83 23.65
CA GLU A 147 -4.87 0.12 24.93
C GLU A 147 -3.54 0.28 25.69
N GLU A 148 -2.41 0.10 24.99
CA GLU A 148 -1.07 0.34 25.53
C GLU A 148 -0.91 1.77 26.05
N GLN A 149 -1.37 2.77 25.29
CA GLN A 149 -1.32 4.16 25.71
C GLN A 149 -2.13 4.44 26.97
N LYS A 150 -3.32 3.84 27.10
CA LYS A 150 -4.15 3.96 28.32
C LYS A 150 -3.48 3.32 29.52
N LEU A 151 -2.85 2.15 29.33
CA LEU A 151 -2.11 1.46 30.40
C LEU A 151 -0.93 2.31 30.86
N LEU A 152 -0.14 2.85 29.94
CA LEU A 152 0.98 3.74 30.25
C LEU A 152 0.53 4.99 31.01
N GLN A 153 -0.57 5.61 30.59
CA GLN A 153 -1.13 6.76 31.32
C GLN A 153 -1.58 6.40 32.73
N ALA A 154 -2.25 5.26 32.90
CA ALA A 154 -2.68 4.79 34.22
C ALA A 154 -1.47 4.49 35.12
N THR A 155 -0.42 3.85 34.61
CA THR A 155 0.80 3.59 35.38
C THR A 155 1.49 4.89 35.80
N ASP A 156 1.60 5.87 34.90
CA ASP A 156 2.17 7.18 35.22
C ASP A 156 1.39 7.89 36.33
N MET A 157 0.05 7.82 36.29
CA MET A 157 -0.78 8.40 37.34
C MET A 157 -0.56 7.70 38.69
N ILE A 158 -0.46 6.37 38.71
CA ILE A 158 -0.18 5.59 39.92
C ILE A 158 1.18 5.96 40.51
N TYR A 159 2.24 6.04 39.69
CA TYR A 159 3.58 6.39 40.18
C TYR A 159 3.63 7.83 40.71
N LYS A 160 2.95 8.77 40.05
CA LYS A 160 2.84 10.16 40.55
C LYS A 160 2.10 10.24 41.88
N ASP A 161 1.03 9.47 42.05
CA ASP A 161 0.28 9.42 43.31
C ASP A 161 1.09 8.79 44.45
N LYS A 162 1.79 7.69 44.14
CA LYS A 162 2.75 7.06 45.07
C LYS A 162 3.87 8.02 45.50
N LEU A 163 4.38 8.84 44.57
CA LEU A 163 5.40 9.83 44.90
C LEU A 163 4.86 10.89 45.86
N LYS A 164 3.67 11.45 45.58
CA LYS A 164 3.03 12.45 46.45
C LYS A 164 2.74 11.90 47.85
N THR A 165 2.23 10.66 47.93
CA THR A 165 1.97 10.02 49.22
C THR A 165 3.26 9.77 50.00
N PHE A 166 4.33 9.32 49.34
CA PHE A 166 5.64 9.16 49.97
C PHE A 166 6.20 10.50 50.48
N GLU A 167 6.13 11.56 49.69
CA GLU A 167 6.54 12.91 50.09
C GLU A 167 5.74 13.41 51.31
N ALA A 168 4.42 13.18 51.34
CA ALA A 168 3.56 13.55 52.47
C ALA A 168 3.90 12.76 53.76
N VAL A 169 4.16 11.46 53.63
CA VAL A 169 4.62 10.63 54.76
C VAL A 169 5.98 11.10 55.25
N GLN A 170 6.93 11.37 54.35
CA GLN A 170 8.25 11.88 54.71
C GLN A 170 8.16 13.22 55.47
N ALA A 171 7.29 14.14 55.01
CA ALA A 171 7.06 15.41 55.68
C ALA A 171 6.48 15.24 57.09
N THR A 172 5.55 14.29 57.27
CA THR A 172 4.98 13.95 58.58
C THR A 172 6.03 13.35 59.51
N ASN A 173 6.75 12.33 59.04
CA ASN A 173 7.82 11.68 59.81
C ASN A 173 8.88 12.71 60.24
N ARG A 174 9.27 13.64 59.36
CA ARG A 174 10.23 14.70 59.72
C ARG A 174 9.73 15.56 60.88
N LYS A 175 8.44 15.94 60.89
CA LYS A 175 7.83 16.69 61.99
C LYS A 175 7.82 15.88 63.29
N GLU A 176 7.45 14.60 63.21
CA GLU A 176 7.45 13.72 64.37
C GLU A 176 8.84 13.54 64.96
N VAL A 177 9.86 13.32 64.12
CA VAL A 177 11.26 13.25 64.54
C VAL A 177 11.67 14.53 65.27
N THR A 178 11.44 15.71 64.68
CA THR A 178 11.77 16.99 65.33
C THR A 178 11.02 17.19 66.64
N HIS A 179 9.77 16.73 66.73
CA HIS A 179 8.97 16.81 67.95
C HIS A 179 9.50 15.87 69.05
N THR A 180 9.92 14.65 68.67
CA THR A 180 10.54 13.71 69.62
C THR A 180 11.92 14.17 70.07
N GLU A 181 12.72 14.77 69.18
CA GLU A 181 14.01 15.38 69.53
C GLU A 181 13.81 16.49 70.57
N HIS A 182 12.87 17.41 70.36
CA HIS A 182 12.53 18.44 71.36
C HIS A 182 12.02 17.85 72.69
N LYS A 183 11.17 16.82 72.66
CA LYS A 183 10.70 16.16 73.90
C LYS A 183 11.82 15.44 74.67
N LEU A 184 12.80 14.87 73.96
CA LEU A 184 13.98 14.26 74.57
C LEU A 184 14.90 15.31 75.21
N GLU A 185 14.94 16.52 74.67
CA GLU A 185 15.61 17.67 75.30
C GLU A 185 14.86 18.17 76.56
N GLU A 186 13.53 18.09 76.60
CA GLU A 186 12.74 18.53 77.75
C GLU A 186 12.71 17.53 78.94
N GLY A 187 12.89 16.23 78.66
CA GLY A 187 12.87 15.15 79.66
C GLY A 187 14.14 15.06 80.51
N GLY A 188 14.27 15.92 81.52
CA GLY A 188 15.36 15.83 82.49
C GLY A 188 15.08 14.81 83.60
N CYS A 189 16.09 14.05 84.00
CA CYS A 189 16.03 13.12 85.14
C CYS A 189 16.53 13.82 86.41
N PRO A 190 15.78 13.83 87.53
CA PRO A 190 16.32 14.28 88.80
C PRO A 190 17.48 13.37 89.22
N THR A 191 18.63 13.96 89.54
CA THR A 191 19.89 13.27 89.85
C THR A 191 20.38 13.53 91.28
N GLY A 192 19.89 14.61 91.91
CA GLY A 192 20.24 14.97 93.26
C GLY A 192 19.27 16.00 93.83
N VAL A 193 19.15 16.02 95.15
CA VAL A 193 18.32 16.96 95.89
C VAL A 193 19.06 17.42 97.13
N SER A 194 18.93 18.70 97.49
CA SER A 194 19.44 19.28 98.74
C SER A 194 18.51 20.40 99.17
N CYS A 195 18.53 20.78 100.44
CA CYS A 195 17.85 21.95 100.95
C CYS A 195 18.84 22.98 101.48
N ASP A 196 18.46 24.25 101.43
CA ASP A 196 19.17 25.32 102.14
C ASP A 196 18.72 25.40 103.61
N SER A 197 19.20 26.40 104.34
CA SER A 197 18.85 26.63 105.74
C SER A 197 17.39 27.08 105.96
N ASP A 198 16.70 27.52 104.91
CA ASP A 198 15.30 27.94 104.95
C ASP A 198 14.34 26.82 104.52
N ASP A 199 14.84 25.57 104.47
CA ASP A 199 14.17 24.37 103.98
C ASP A 199 13.71 24.46 102.50
N SER A 200 14.22 25.43 101.73
CA SER A 200 13.93 25.47 100.30
C SER A 200 14.62 24.33 99.58
N ILE A 201 13.91 23.66 98.67
CA ILE A 201 14.36 22.42 98.04
C ILE A 201 14.97 22.75 96.69
N TYR A 202 16.19 22.27 96.46
CA TYR A 202 16.88 22.38 95.18
C TYR A 202 17.03 21.00 94.57
N VAL A 203 16.64 20.84 93.31
CA VAL A 203 16.67 19.58 92.58
C VAL A 203 17.56 19.75 91.37
N ALA A 204 18.61 18.92 91.30
CA ALA A 204 19.47 18.84 90.13
C ALA A 204 18.83 17.94 89.08
N VAL A 205 18.56 18.50 87.90
CA VAL A 205 17.91 17.80 86.79
C VAL A 205 18.90 17.63 85.65
N GLY A 206 19.33 16.39 85.41
CA GLY A 206 20.25 16.04 84.34
C GLY A 206 19.54 15.76 83.02
N ARG A 207 20.10 16.25 81.92
CA ARG A 207 19.67 16.02 80.53
C ARG A 207 20.86 15.55 79.69
N TYR A 208 20.67 15.14 78.44
CA TYR A 208 21.78 14.66 77.61
C TYR A 208 22.92 15.71 77.52
N GLN A 209 24.04 15.42 78.20
CA GLN A 209 25.23 16.28 78.33
C GLN A 209 25.04 17.67 78.96
N THR A 210 23.88 17.94 79.56
CA THR A 210 23.59 19.23 80.22
C THR A 210 22.74 19.00 81.47
N GLY A 211 22.39 20.05 82.19
CA GLY A 211 21.52 19.95 83.35
C GLY A 211 21.26 21.28 84.00
N ASP A 212 20.17 21.34 84.74
CA ASP A 212 19.66 22.54 85.39
C ASP A 212 19.48 22.28 86.89
N ILE A 213 19.56 23.32 87.71
CA ILE A 213 19.15 23.27 89.11
C ILE A 213 17.83 24.01 89.25
N LEU A 214 16.83 23.28 89.72
CA LEU A 214 15.48 23.77 89.96
C LEU A 214 15.30 24.07 91.45
N HIS A 215 14.61 25.15 91.76
CA HIS A 215 14.29 25.61 93.12
C HIS A 215 12.79 25.45 93.38
N TYR A 216 12.49 24.93 94.56
CA TYR A 216 11.16 24.69 95.07
C TYR A 216 11.08 25.26 96.50
N SER A 217 9.89 25.70 96.88
CA SER A 217 9.61 26.11 98.25
C SER A 217 9.63 24.91 99.21
N PRO A 218 9.64 25.14 100.54
CA PRO A 218 9.61 24.06 101.53
C PRO A 218 8.39 23.14 101.45
N ASP A 219 7.26 23.64 100.93
CA ASP A 219 6.04 22.87 100.66
C ASP A 219 6.06 22.15 99.29
N GLY A 220 7.19 22.21 98.56
CA GLY A 220 7.40 21.50 97.30
C GLY A 220 6.80 22.19 96.06
N LYS A 221 6.43 23.48 96.14
CA LYS A 221 5.96 24.24 94.99
C LYS A 221 7.14 24.73 94.16
N TYR A 222 7.10 24.51 92.85
CA TYR A 222 8.14 25.00 91.94
C TYR A 222 8.21 26.53 91.97
N ILE A 223 9.41 27.07 92.23
CA ILE A 223 9.71 28.50 92.23
C ILE A 223 10.35 28.89 90.90
N GLY A 224 11.38 28.17 90.47
CA GLY A 224 12.12 28.54 89.26
C GLY A 224 13.32 27.66 88.97
N CYS A 225 14.01 27.96 87.87
CA CYS A 225 15.29 27.36 87.52
C CYS A 225 16.39 28.38 87.86
N VAL A 226 17.20 28.06 88.85
CA VAL A 226 18.22 28.97 89.40
C VAL A 226 19.55 28.86 88.67
N ILE A 227 19.84 27.69 88.07
CA ILE A 227 21.04 27.48 87.25
C ILE A 227 20.65 26.69 86.01
N LYS A 228 21.03 27.20 84.83
CA LYS A 228 20.84 26.52 83.54
C LYS A 228 22.17 26.06 82.96
N GLY A 229 22.22 24.84 82.44
CA GLY A 229 23.38 24.34 81.72
C GLY A 229 24.63 24.16 82.57
N CYS A 230 24.50 23.67 83.80
CA CYS A 230 25.63 23.37 84.68
C CYS A 230 26.47 22.15 84.23
N GLY A 231 26.11 21.50 83.11
CA GLY A 231 26.61 20.17 82.74
C GLY A 231 25.77 19.08 83.42
N TYR A 232 26.06 17.80 83.20
CA TYR A 232 25.29 16.71 83.80
C TYR A 232 25.57 16.62 85.32
N PRO A 233 24.62 17.00 86.20
CA PRO A 233 24.86 16.99 87.64
C PRO A 233 24.79 15.56 88.16
N ARG A 234 25.67 15.22 89.11
CA ARG A 234 25.72 13.92 89.81
C ARG A 234 25.34 14.02 91.28
N GLY A 235 25.35 15.23 91.82
CA GLY A 235 24.99 15.52 93.21
C GLY A 235 25.09 17.02 93.48
N ILE A 236 24.30 17.48 94.44
CA ILE A 236 24.29 18.87 94.89
C ILE A 236 24.28 18.91 96.41
N THR A 237 24.86 19.96 96.97
CA THR A 237 24.80 20.23 98.41
C THR A 237 25.03 21.71 98.68
N PHE A 238 24.55 22.21 99.81
CA PHE A 238 24.86 23.55 100.29
C PHE A 238 26.03 23.51 101.26
N THR A 239 26.93 24.49 101.14
CA THR A 239 27.94 24.74 102.16
C THR A 239 27.31 25.41 103.39
N SER A 240 28.03 25.44 104.50
CA SER A 240 27.60 26.17 105.71
C SER A 240 27.44 27.69 105.50
N ASN A 241 28.01 28.24 104.42
CA ASN A 241 27.91 29.66 104.09
C ASN A 241 26.72 29.96 103.14
N GLY A 242 25.93 28.95 102.77
CA GLY A 242 24.79 29.09 101.85
C GLY A 242 25.16 28.97 100.37
N ASP A 243 26.42 28.71 100.03
CA ASP A 243 26.81 28.50 98.62
C ASP A 243 26.37 27.12 98.13
N LEU A 244 25.80 27.06 96.93
CA LEU A 244 25.39 25.81 96.28
C LEU A 244 26.58 25.18 95.53
N VAL A 245 26.93 23.95 95.93
CA VAL A 245 27.95 23.14 95.28
C VAL A 245 27.28 22.12 94.37
N VAL A 246 27.66 22.15 93.09
CA VAL A 246 27.16 21.21 92.07
C VAL A 246 28.32 20.37 91.57
N ALA A 247 28.26 19.06 91.83
CA ALA A 247 29.19 18.10 91.27
C ALA A 247 28.71 17.66 89.89
N THR A 248 29.53 17.88 88.87
CA THR A 248 29.25 17.51 87.47
C THR A 248 30.19 16.40 87.05
N GLY A 249 29.95 15.80 85.87
CA GLY A 249 30.86 14.78 85.33
C GLY A 249 32.29 15.24 85.05
N GLN A 250 32.54 16.56 84.93
CA GLN A 250 33.85 17.10 84.53
C GLN A 250 34.46 18.05 85.58
N SER A 251 33.65 18.62 86.47
CA SER A 251 34.09 19.63 87.42
C SER A 251 33.16 19.71 88.63
N VAL A 252 33.63 20.29 89.72
CA VAL A 252 32.79 20.75 90.82
C VAL A 252 32.65 22.27 90.69
N GLN A 253 31.42 22.75 90.64
CA GLN A 253 31.09 24.17 90.47
C GLN A 253 30.48 24.68 91.77
N VAL A 254 30.86 25.88 92.19
CA VAL A 254 30.33 26.53 93.40
C VAL A 254 29.64 27.82 92.98
N TYR A 255 28.36 27.93 93.31
CA TYR A 255 27.50 29.06 92.99
C TYR A 255 27.20 29.81 94.28
N HIS A 256 27.47 31.11 94.27
CA HIS A 256 27.32 31.97 95.43
C HIS A 256 26.02 32.77 95.31
N GLY A 257 25.23 32.84 96.38
CA GLY A 257 23.97 33.62 96.41
C GLY A 257 22.89 33.10 95.46
N VAL A 258 22.64 31.80 95.48
CA VAL A 258 21.62 31.10 94.68
C VAL A 258 20.25 31.24 95.30
#